data_AF-A0A965BBR2-F1
#
_entry.id   AF-A0A965BBR2-F1
#
_cell.length_a   1.000
_cell.length_b   1.000
_cell.length_c   1.000
_cell.angle_alpha   90.00
_cell.angle_beta   90.00
_cell.angle_gamma   90.00
#
_symmetry.space_group_name_H-M   'P 1'
#
loop_
_entity.id
_entity.type
_entity.pdbx_description
1 polymer ?
#
loop_
_entity_poly.entity_id
_entity_poly.type
_entity_poly.pdbx_seq_one_letter_code
_entity_poly.pdbx_strand_id
1 'polypeptide(L)'
;MNPDEAPRRTGGISEFDRVLGGGIVPGALMLIGGDPGIGKSTLLLQVAARVASGGSRVLYVSGEESARQVRLRASRLGALEPSLFVLAET
;
A
#
# COMPACT_ATOMS: atom_id res chain seq x y z
N MET A 1 8.54 16.68 16.59
CA MET A 1 7.30 16.86 15.81
C MET A 1 6.30 15.86 16.34
N ASN A 2 5.14 16.31 16.82
CA ASN A 2 4.08 15.43 17.27
C ASN A 2 3.48 14.72 16.03
N PRO A 3 3.41 13.38 15.98
CA PRO A 3 2.76 12.66 14.87
C PRO A 3 1.32 13.12 14.60
N ASP A 4 0.62 13.60 15.64
CA ASP A 4 -0.75 14.08 15.54
C ASP A 4 -0.89 15.39 14.74
N GLU A 5 0.19 16.15 14.58
CA GLU A 5 0.23 17.43 13.89
C GLU A 5 0.84 17.34 12.48
N ALA A 6 1.32 16.16 12.08
CA ALA A 6 1.99 15.98 10.79
C ALA A 6 0.98 15.93 9.62
N PRO A 7 1.27 16.59 8.48
CA PRO A 7 0.39 16.57 7.32
C PRO A 7 0.29 15.15 6.76
N ARG A 8 -0.94 14.63 6.69
CA ARG A 8 -1.23 13.25 6.24
C ARG A 8 -1.44 13.18 4.73
N ARG A 9 -1.07 12.04 4.15
CA ARG A 9 -1.34 11.70 2.75
C ARG A 9 -2.46 10.67 2.70
N THR A 10 -3.43 10.86 1.80
CA THR A 10 -4.46 9.84 1.58
C THR A 10 -3.85 8.57 1.01
N GLY A 11 -4.28 7.41 1.53
CA GLY A 11 -4.06 6.10 0.94
C GLY A 11 -5.04 5.77 -0.19
N GLY A 12 -6.01 6.65 -0.46
CA GLY A 12 -7.02 6.52 -1.50
C GLY A 12 -8.17 5.56 -1.15
N ILE A 13 -8.22 5.01 0.06
CA ILE A 13 -9.32 4.20 0.58
C ILE A 13 -9.82 4.85 1.85
N SER A 14 -11.07 5.32 1.85
CA SER A 14 -11.66 6.10 2.95
C SER A 14 -11.58 5.39 4.30
N GLU A 15 -11.95 4.11 4.36
CA GLU A 15 -11.91 3.31 5.58
C GLU A 15 -10.49 3.08 6.08
N PHE A 16 -9.53 2.90 5.17
CA PHE A 16 -8.11 2.77 5.52
C PHE A 16 -7.58 4.06 6.14
N ASP A 17 -7.84 5.20 5.48
CA ASP A 17 -7.44 6.51 5.98
C ASP A 17 -8.07 6.80 7.35
N ARG A 18 -9.35 6.46 7.53
CA ARG A 18 -10.05 6.60 8.82
C ARG A 18 -9.38 5.80 9.92
N VAL A 19 -9.02 4.53 9.67
CA VAL A 19 -8.34 3.67 10.66
C VAL A 19 -6.96 4.21 11.02
N LEU A 20 -6.27 4.85 10.08
CA LEU A 20 -4.98 5.50 10.32
C LEU A 20 -5.08 6.87 11.01
N GLY A 21 -6.29 7.38 11.28
CA GLY A 21 -6.49 8.71 11.86
C GLY A 21 -6.45 9.85 10.83
N GLY A 22 -6.92 9.59 9.61
CA GLY A 22 -7.00 10.56 8.51
C GLY A 22 -5.94 10.38 7.40
N GLY A 23 -5.27 9.23 7.35
CA GLY A 23 -4.30 8.90 6.30
C GLY A 23 -2.88 8.63 6.80
N ILE A 24 -1.97 8.44 5.85
CA ILE A 24 -0.58 8.05 6.03
C ILE A 24 0.25 9.24 6.52
N VAL A 25 0.89 9.08 7.68
CA VAL A 25 1.86 10.05 8.21
C VAL A 25 3.21 9.89 7.50
N PRO A 26 3.75 10.92 6.84
CA PRO A 26 5.07 10.86 6.21
C PRO A 26 6.17 10.50 7.22
N GLY A 27 7.06 9.58 6.84
CA GLY A 27 8.17 9.13 7.68
C GLY A 27 7.79 8.16 8.80
N ALA A 28 6.51 7.79 8.93
CA ALA A 28 6.06 6.80 9.89
C ALA A 28 6.23 5.37 9.36
N LEU A 29 6.46 4.43 10.28
CA LEU A 29 6.32 3.00 10.06
C LEU A 29 4.95 2.54 10.56
N MET A 30 4.21 1.82 9.71
CA MET A 30 2.92 1.25 10.06
C MET A 30 2.97 -0.27 9.95
N LEU A 31 2.45 -0.96 10.97
CA LEU A 31 2.34 -2.42 10.98
C LEU A 31 0.89 -2.81 10.75
N ILE A 32 0.65 -3.66 9.73
CA ILE A 32 -0.67 -4.23 9.46
C ILE A 32 -0.65 -5.71 9.84
N GLY A 33 -1.29 -6.02 10.96
CA GLY A 33 -1.48 -7.39 11.45
C GLY A 33 -2.81 -8.00 11.03
N GLY A 34 -2.95 -9.31 11.25
CA GLY A 34 -4.18 -10.07 11.01
C GLY A 34 -3.89 -11.50 10.59
N ASP A 35 -4.91 -12.34 10.55
CA ASP A 35 -4.77 -13.76 10.26
C ASP A 35 -4.25 -14.04 8.84
N PRO A 36 -3.56 -15.18 8.61
CA PRO A 36 -3.22 -15.64 7.26
C PRO A 36 -4.48 -15.70 6.37
N GLY A 37 -4.37 -15.21 5.13
CA GLY A 37 -5.50 -15.25 4.19
C GLY A 37 -6.57 -14.16 4.35
N ILE A 38 -6.51 -13.30 5.38
CA ILE A 38 -7.53 -12.24 5.60
C ILE A 38 -7.49 -11.09 4.56
N GLY A 39 -6.54 -11.13 3.61
CA GLY A 39 -6.47 -10.15 2.52
C GLY A 39 -5.51 -8.97 2.73
N LYS A 40 -4.58 -9.05 3.69
CA LYS A 40 -3.59 -7.97 3.97
C LYS A 40 -2.82 -7.52 2.73
N SER A 41 -2.19 -8.46 2.03
CA SER A 41 -1.40 -8.16 0.82
C SER A 41 -2.28 -7.63 -0.32
N THR A 42 -3.54 -8.05 -0.39
CA THR A 42 -4.53 -7.53 -1.35
C THR A 42 -4.85 -6.08 -1.03
N LEU A 43 -5.21 -5.77 0.22
CA LEU A 43 -5.48 -4.41 0.67
C LEU A 43 -4.29 -3.49 0.44
N LEU A 44 -3.09 -3.91 0.85
CA LEU A 44 -1.88 -3.13 0.72
C LEU A 44 -1.51 -2.86 -0.74
N LEU A 45 -1.69 -3.84 -1.63
CA LEU A 45 -1.47 -3.64 -3.06
C LEU A 45 -2.47 -2.63 -3.66
N GLN A 46 -3.73 -2.65 -3.22
CA GLN A 46 -4.72 -1.65 -3.65
C GLN A 46 -4.41 -0.25 -3.12
N VAL A 47 -3.98 -0.12 -1.87
CA VAL A 47 -3.52 1.16 -1.31
C VAL A 47 -2.31 1.67 -2.08
N ALA A 48 -1.32 0.81 -2.31
CA ALA A 48 -0.11 1.16 -3.07
C ALA A 48 -0.45 1.68 -4.47
N ALA A 49 -1.35 1.01 -5.18
CA ALA A 49 -1.81 1.46 -6.50
C ALA A 49 -2.58 2.79 -6.42
N ARG A 50 -3.47 2.99 -5.45
CA ARG A 50 -4.20 4.27 -5.33
C ARG A 50 -3.29 5.44 -4.96
N VAL A 51 -2.28 5.21 -4.11
CA VAL A 51 -1.26 6.22 -3.83
C VAL A 51 -0.45 6.52 -5.10
N ALA A 52 -0.13 5.49 -5.88
CA ALA A 52 0.60 5.63 -7.14
C ALA A 52 -0.20 6.41 -8.20
N SER A 53 -1.50 6.13 -8.35
CA SER A 53 -2.40 6.82 -9.28
C SER A 53 -2.64 8.28 -8.90
N GLY A 54 -2.50 8.62 -7.60
CA GLY A 54 -2.45 10.00 -7.09
C GLY A 54 -1.17 10.77 -7.44
N GLY A 55 -0.28 10.21 -8.27
CA GLY A 55 0.96 10.84 -8.75
C GLY A 55 2.20 10.59 -7.89
N SER A 56 2.10 9.79 -6.83
CA SER A 56 3.26 9.41 -6.02
C SER A 56 4.02 8.25 -6.66
N ARG A 57 5.34 8.17 -6.42
CA ARG A 57 6.11 6.95 -6.70
C ARG A 57 6.02 6.01 -5.51
N VAL A 58 5.67 4.75 -5.75
CA VAL A 58 5.47 3.73 -4.72
C VAL A 58 6.33 2.52 -5.03
N LEU A 59 7.04 1.98 -4.04
CA LEU A 59 7.75 0.71 -4.15
C LEU A 59 7.06 -0.32 -3.26
N TYR A 60 6.50 -1.35 -3.89
CA TYR A 60 5.96 -2.53 -3.21
C TYR A 60 7.05 -3.59 -3.12
N VAL A 61 7.54 -3.86 -1.90
CA VAL A 61 8.56 -4.88 -1.65
C VAL A 61 7.89 -6.15 -1.11
N SER A 62 8.26 -7.29 -1.68
CA SER A 62 7.73 -8.60 -1.31
C SER A 62 8.86 -9.57 -0.96
N GLY A 63 8.78 -10.19 0.22
CA GLY A 63 9.68 -11.27 0.65
C GLY A 63 9.06 -12.67 0.53
N GLU A 64 7.75 -12.78 0.35
CA GLU A 64 7.04 -14.08 0.29
C GLU A 64 6.56 -14.45 -1.11
N GLU A 65 6.40 -13.45 -2.00
CA GLU A 65 5.85 -13.64 -3.34
C GLU A 65 6.78 -13.08 -4.42
N SER A 66 6.86 -13.79 -5.55
CA SER A 66 7.57 -13.32 -6.74
C SER A 66 6.90 -12.13 -7.40
N ALA A 67 7.68 -11.33 -8.15
CA ALA A 67 7.15 -10.20 -8.91
C ALA A 67 6.04 -10.61 -9.91
N ARG A 68 6.12 -11.83 -10.46
CA ARG A 68 5.06 -12.39 -11.33
C ARG A 68 3.76 -12.62 -10.58
N GLN A 69 3.82 -13.18 -9.38
CA GLN A 69 2.63 -13.40 -8.54
C GLN A 69 1.99 -12.08 -8.12
N VAL A 70 2.79 -11.11 -7.69
CA VAL A 70 2.32 -9.75 -7.34
C VAL A 70 1.65 -9.10 -8.55
N ARG A 71 2.27 -9.15 -9.74
CA ARG A 71 1.70 -8.60 -10.97
C ARG A 71 0.36 -9.26 -11.35
N LEU A 72 0.26 -10.59 -11.27
CA LEU A 72 -0.99 -11.30 -11.56
C LEU A 72 -2.12 -10.86 -10.61
N ARG A 73 -1.81 -10.65 -9.33
CA ARG A 73 -2.77 -10.12 -8.36
C ARG A 73 -3.15 -8.68 -8.70
N ALA A 74 -2.17 -7.83 -8.99
CA ALA A 74 -2.41 -6.43 -9.37
C ALA A 74 -3.34 -6.33 -10.59
N SER A 75 -3.11 -7.15 -11.62
CA SER A 75 -3.98 -7.20 -12.81
C SER A 75 -5.43 -7.53 -12.48
N ARG A 76 -5.68 -8.51 -11.59
CA ARG A 76 -7.05 -8.90 -11.18
C ARG A 76 -7.76 -7.79 -10.39
N LEU A 77 -7.00 -7.00 -9.65
CA LEU A 77 -7.50 -5.92 -8.81
C LEU A 77 -7.65 -4.59 -9.57
N GLY A 78 -7.21 -4.51 -10.83
CA GLY A 78 -7.13 -3.23 -11.55
C GLY A 78 -6.09 -2.27 -10.94
N ALA A 79 -5.03 -2.82 -10.35
CA ALA A 79 -4.04 -2.10 -9.55
C ALA A 79 -2.68 -1.97 -10.27
N LEU A 80 -2.68 -1.95 -11.61
CA LEU A 80 -1.48 -1.72 -12.41
C LEU A 80 -1.29 -0.23 -12.63
N GLU A 81 -0.22 0.33 -12.07
CA GLU A 81 0.10 1.75 -12.17
C GLU A 81 1.56 1.95 -12.62
N PRO A 82 1.85 2.88 -13.56
CA PRO A 82 3.21 3.12 -14.04
C PRO A 82 4.19 3.54 -12.94
N SER A 83 3.68 4.20 -11.89
CA SER A 83 4.44 4.68 -10.74
C SER A 83 4.47 3.70 -9.55
N LEU A 84 3.89 2.51 -9.71
CA LEU A 84 3.97 1.41 -8.75
C LEU A 84 5.05 0.42 -9.17
N PHE A 85 6.22 0.52 -8.53
CA PHE A 85 7.34 -0.38 -8.72
C PHE A 85 7.21 -1.59 -7.81
N VAL A 86 7.72 -2.74 -8.25
CA VAL A 86 7.74 -3.99 -7.46
C VAL A 86 9.16 -4.49 -7.34
N LEU A 87 9.57 -4.80 -6.12
CA LEU A 87 10.78 -5.55 -5.81
C LEU A 87 10.36 -6.85 -5.11
N ALA A 88 10.83 -7.99 -5.63
CA ALA A 88 10.62 -9.28 -4.99
C ALA A 88 11.99 -9.88 -4.64
N GLU A 89 12.17 -10.29 -3.39
CA GLU A 89 13.43 -10.87 -2.87
C GLU A 89 13.40 -12.41 -2.91
N THR A 90 12.71 -12.98 -3.92
CA THR A 90 12.52 -14.43 -4.14
C THR A 90 13.04 -14.87 -5.49
#